data_AF-A0A7S1E159-F1
#
_entry.id   AF-A0A7S1E159-F1
#
_cell.length_a   1.000
_cell.length_b   1.000
_cell.length_c   1.000
_cell.angle_alpha   90.00
_cell.angle_beta   90.00
_cell.angle_gamma   90.00
#
_symmetry.space_group_name_H-M   'P 1'
#
loop_
_entity.id
_entity.type
_entity.pdbx_description
1 polymer ?
#
loop_
_entity_poly.entity_id
_entity_poly.type
_entity_poly.pdbx_seq_one_letter_code
_entity_poly.pdbx_strand_id
1 'polypeptide(L)'
;NRSTAVQMIGIPAAMPVAIAPVGLTGMQHADGEIHAARAAEKFGIPFTLSTMSICSIEDIAEHTSAPFWFQLYMMRDREAMARMIARCKAAKCSALVLTLDLQVIGQRHKDLKNGLTAPPRPTMRNLLNLMTK
;
A
#
# COMPACT_ATOMS: atom_id res chain seq x y z
N ASN A 1 -1.24 25.58 -25.13
CA ASN A 1 -0.60 24.67 -24.16
C ASN A 1 -1.61 24.24 -23.11
N ARG A 2 -1.95 22.95 -23.04
CA ARG A 2 -2.77 22.37 -21.97
C ARG A 2 -1.85 21.60 -21.02
N SER A 3 -2.09 21.66 -19.71
CA SER A 3 -1.31 20.97 -18.67
C SER A 3 -2.23 20.10 -17.82
N THR A 4 -1.75 18.94 -17.39
CA THR A 4 -2.40 18.09 -16.39
C THR A 4 -1.87 18.32 -14.98
N ALA A 5 -0.85 19.16 -14.80
CA ALA A 5 -0.22 19.37 -13.51
C ALA A 5 -1.20 19.98 -12.49
N VAL A 6 -1.16 19.47 -11.26
CA VAL A 6 -2.02 19.89 -10.15
C VAL A 6 -1.22 19.90 -8.84
N GLN A 7 -1.80 20.41 -7.76
CA GLN A 7 -1.30 20.16 -6.41
C GLN A 7 -2.24 19.20 -5.69
N MET A 8 -1.69 18.17 -5.05
CA MET A 8 -2.42 17.20 -4.23
C MET A 8 -1.87 17.26 -2.81
N ILE A 9 -2.72 17.63 -1.84
CA ILE A 9 -2.33 17.77 -0.42
C ILE A 9 -1.11 18.70 -0.24
N GLY A 10 -1.07 19.79 -1.00
CA GLY A 10 0.01 20.78 -0.96
C GLY A 10 1.33 20.36 -1.63
N ILE A 11 1.35 19.21 -2.33
CA ILE A 11 2.52 18.72 -3.07
C ILE A 11 2.24 18.75 -4.57
N PRO A 12 3.18 19.23 -5.42
CA PRO A 12 3.02 19.16 -6.87
C PRO A 12 2.89 17.73 -7.38
N ALA A 13 1.95 17.51 -8.31
CA ALA A 13 1.80 16.27 -9.05
C ALA A 13 1.70 16.56 -10.56
N ALA A 14 2.32 15.71 -11.39
CA ALA A 14 2.33 15.87 -12.84
C ALA A 14 0.96 15.69 -13.50
N MET A 15 0.06 14.95 -12.84
CA MET A 15 -1.30 14.66 -13.26
C MET A 15 -2.20 14.31 -12.05
N PRO A 16 -3.53 14.46 -12.15
CA PRO A 16 -4.46 14.23 -11.05
C PRO A 16 -4.76 12.74 -10.83
N VAL A 17 -3.71 11.92 -10.68
CA VAL A 17 -3.81 10.48 -10.41
C VAL A 17 -2.83 10.11 -9.30
N ALA A 18 -3.15 9.04 -8.57
CA ALA A 18 -2.27 8.48 -7.54
C ALA A 18 -2.39 6.95 -7.57
N ILE A 19 -1.34 6.25 -7.12
CA ILE A 19 -1.41 4.80 -6.89
C ILE A 19 -2.15 4.55 -5.58
N ALA A 20 -3.27 3.84 -5.68
CA ALA A 20 -4.10 3.45 -4.55
C ALA A 20 -3.40 2.43 -3.64
N PRO A 21 -3.74 2.37 -2.34
CA PRO A 21 -3.16 1.41 -1.42
C PRO A 21 -3.62 -0.01 -1.75
N VAL A 22 -2.67 -0.86 -2.12
CA VAL A 22 -2.88 -2.30 -2.32
C VAL A 22 -1.98 -3.06 -1.35
N GLY A 23 -2.58 -3.95 -0.57
CA GLY A 23 -1.83 -4.81 0.35
C GLY A 23 -1.19 -5.99 -0.38
N LEU A 24 -0.14 -6.55 0.23
CA LEU A 24 0.50 -7.80 -0.15
C LEU A 24 1.06 -7.83 -1.59
N THR A 25 1.53 -6.70 -2.14
CA THR A 25 2.02 -6.73 -3.53
C THR A 25 3.33 -7.51 -3.68
N GLY A 26 4.09 -7.68 -2.60
CA GLY A 26 5.17 -8.66 -2.47
C GLY A 26 4.80 -10.11 -2.84
N MET A 27 3.50 -10.47 -2.80
CA MET A 27 3.03 -11.79 -3.29
C MET A 27 3.04 -11.90 -4.81
N GLN A 28 2.98 -10.78 -5.52
CA GLN A 28 2.94 -10.73 -6.99
C GLN A 28 4.35 -10.59 -7.58
N HIS A 29 5.21 -9.84 -6.91
CA HIS A 29 6.61 -9.66 -7.27
C HIS A 29 7.39 -9.29 -6.02
N ALA A 30 8.63 -9.78 -5.89
CA ALA A 30 9.52 -9.34 -4.80
C ALA A 30 9.62 -7.81 -4.81
N ASP A 31 9.58 -7.17 -3.63
CA ASP A 31 9.66 -5.70 -3.52
C ASP A 31 8.54 -4.96 -4.29
N GLY A 32 7.38 -5.59 -4.49
CA GLY A 32 6.29 -5.03 -5.30
C GLY A 32 5.89 -3.60 -4.91
N GLU A 33 5.82 -3.31 -3.62
CA GLU A 33 5.46 -1.97 -3.13
C GLU A 33 6.57 -0.95 -3.42
N ILE A 34 7.84 -1.34 -3.31
CA ILE A 34 8.99 -0.48 -3.66
C ILE A 34 8.98 -0.18 -5.16
N HIS A 35 8.70 -1.18 -6.01
CA HIS A 35 8.58 -0.96 -7.45
C HIS A 35 7.45 0.01 -7.80
N ALA A 36 6.27 -0.14 -7.16
CA ALA A 36 5.16 0.78 -7.35
C ALA A 36 5.50 2.20 -6.88
N ALA A 37 6.17 2.36 -5.74
CA ALA A 37 6.58 3.66 -5.21
C ALA A 37 7.58 4.37 -6.14
N ARG A 38 8.61 3.66 -6.62
CA ARG A 38 9.58 4.18 -7.61
C ARG A 38 8.92 4.56 -8.93
N ALA A 39 7.94 3.77 -9.39
CA ALA A 39 7.18 4.12 -10.58
C ALA A 39 6.40 5.42 -10.37
N ALA A 40 5.67 5.55 -9.26
CA ALA A 40 4.92 6.76 -8.94
C ALA A 40 5.83 8.00 -8.89
N GLU A 41 6.99 7.89 -8.23
CA GLU A 41 8.00 8.94 -8.17
C GLU A 41 8.50 9.34 -9.57
N LYS A 42 8.86 8.36 -10.41
CA LYS A 42 9.28 8.59 -11.80
C LYS A 42 8.22 9.32 -12.63
N PHE A 43 6.94 9.01 -12.42
CA PHE A 43 5.82 9.65 -13.12
C PHE A 43 5.38 10.96 -12.45
N GLY A 44 5.99 11.34 -11.32
CA GLY A 44 5.63 12.56 -10.58
C GLY A 44 4.22 12.52 -10.01
N ILE A 45 3.75 11.35 -9.58
CA ILE A 45 2.42 11.15 -8.98
C ILE A 45 2.53 10.57 -7.56
N PRO A 46 1.53 10.78 -6.68
CA PRO A 46 1.56 10.21 -5.34
C PRO A 46 1.44 8.69 -5.34
N PHE A 47 2.15 8.06 -4.39
CA PHE A 47 2.00 6.65 -4.03
C PHE A 47 1.34 6.54 -2.66
N THR A 48 0.44 5.58 -2.47
CA THR A 48 -0.16 5.28 -1.16
C THR A 48 0.24 3.88 -0.70
N LEU A 49 0.98 3.79 0.39
CA LEU A 49 1.33 2.51 1.01
C LEU A 49 0.16 1.96 1.83
N SER A 50 -0.11 0.65 1.76
CA SER A 50 -1.16 0.00 2.55
C SER A 50 -0.67 -0.37 3.96
N THR A 51 -1.57 -0.33 4.96
CA THR A 51 -1.31 -1.00 6.26
C THR A 51 -1.04 -2.50 6.10
N MET A 52 -1.58 -3.13 5.05
CA MET A 52 -1.39 -4.55 4.71
C MET A 52 -0.20 -4.78 3.75
N SER A 53 0.77 -3.88 3.72
CA SER A 53 1.97 -4.04 2.88
C SER A 53 2.92 -5.11 3.43
N ILE A 54 3.69 -5.73 2.53
CA ILE A 54 4.83 -6.59 2.88
C ILE A 54 6.08 -5.75 3.17
N CYS A 55 6.34 -4.70 2.38
CA CYS A 55 7.42 -3.76 2.65
C CYS A 55 7.08 -2.85 3.84
N SER A 56 8.08 -2.51 4.64
CA SER A 56 7.88 -1.58 5.76
C SER A 56 7.77 -0.13 5.26
N ILE A 57 7.27 0.76 6.13
CA ILE A 57 7.24 2.20 5.86
C ILE A 57 8.66 2.72 5.61
N GLU A 58 9.62 2.20 6.38
CA GLU A 58 11.03 2.55 6.32
C GLU A 58 11.68 2.07 5.02
N ASP A 59 11.35 0.87 4.54
CA ASP A 59 11.86 0.37 3.25
C ASP A 59 11.42 1.28 2.09
N ILE A 60 10.15 1.71 2.09
CA ILE A 60 9.66 2.65 1.06
C ILE A 60 10.40 3.99 1.15
N ALA A 61 10.60 4.50 2.37
CA ALA A 61 11.34 5.75 2.59
C ALA A 61 12.82 5.66 2.19
N GLU A 62 13.45 4.49 2.32
CA GLU A 62 14.83 4.26 1.88
C GLU A 62 14.94 4.17 0.35
N HIS A 63 13.90 3.67 -0.33
CA HIS A 63 13.94 3.38 -1.76
C HIS A 63 13.28 4.45 -2.64
N THR A 64 12.78 5.55 -2.06
CA THR A 64 12.20 6.71 -2.74
C THR A 64 12.69 8.01 -2.13
N SER A 65 12.69 9.11 -2.88
CA SER A 65 13.03 10.45 -2.38
C SER A 65 11.80 11.36 -2.22
N ALA A 66 10.74 11.09 -2.98
CA ALA A 66 9.48 11.83 -2.91
C ALA A 66 8.63 11.40 -1.70
N PRO A 67 7.89 12.34 -1.08
CA PRO A 67 6.95 12.00 -0.02
C PRO A 67 5.83 11.09 -0.56
N PHE A 68 5.45 10.07 0.22
CA PHE A 68 4.35 9.17 -0.09
C PHE A 68 3.23 9.27 0.95
N TRP A 69 2.06 8.74 0.62
CA TRP A 69 0.91 8.65 1.51
C TRP A 69 0.88 7.30 2.21
N PHE A 70 0.25 7.23 3.38
CA PHE A 70 0.07 5.99 4.11
C PHE A 70 -1.40 5.74 4.41
N GLN A 71 -1.93 4.60 3.97
CA GLN A 71 -3.29 4.17 4.28
C GLN A 71 -3.33 3.53 5.66
N LEU A 72 -4.28 3.97 6.49
CA LEU A 72 -4.45 3.57 7.88
C LEU A 72 -5.85 2.98 8.11
N TYR A 73 -5.92 1.85 8.81
CA TYR A 73 -7.17 1.37 9.42
C TYR A 73 -7.30 1.87 10.86
N MET A 74 -8.53 2.13 11.28
CA MET A 74 -8.82 2.46 12.67
C MET A 74 -8.60 1.21 13.56
N MET A 75 -7.47 1.16 14.26
CA MET A 75 -7.13 0.05 15.16
C MET A 75 -7.74 0.24 16.54
N ARG A 76 -8.22 -0.86 17.14
CA ARG A 76 -8.69 -0.87 18.54
C ARG A 76 -7.56 -0.50 19.50
N ASP A 77 -6.36 -1.01 19.25
CA ASP A 77 -5.13 -0.63 19.96
C ASP A 77 -4.68 0.77 19.50
N ARG A 78 -4.92 1.76 20.35
CA ARG A 78 -4.58 3.16 20.10
C ARG A 78 -3.08 3.43 20.20
N GLU A 79 -2.36 2.67 21.00
CA GLU A 79 -0.92 2.84 21.13
C GLU A 79 -0.20 2.30 19.90
N ALA A 80 -0.64 1.15 19.36
CA ALA A 80 -0.14 0.63 18.09
C ALA A 80 -0.39 1.63 16.95
N MET A 81 -1.57 2.25 16.91
CA MET A 81 -1.89 3.31 15.96
C MET A 81 -0.96 4.53 16.12
N ALA A 82 -0.74 4.99 17.35
CA ALA A 82 0.15 6.11 17.63
C ALA A 82 1.60 5.81 17.20
N ARG A 83 2.12 4.60 17.49
CA ARG A 83 3.43 4.14 17.02
C ARG A 83 3.52 4.10 15.50
N MET A 84 2.47 3.64 14.81
CA MET A 84 2.44 3.62 13.35
C MET A 84 2.43 5.02 12.74
N ILE A 85 1.65 5.95 13.31
CA ILE A 85 1.65 7.36 12.89
C ILE A 85 3.02 8.00 13.14
N ALA A 86 3.68 7.69 14.26
CA ALA A 86 5.04 8.17 14.54
C ALA A 86 6.04 7.69 13.48
N ARG A 87 5.96 6.42 13.06
CA ARG A 87 6.77 5.87 11.95
C ARG A 87 6.48 6.58 10.63
N CYS A 88 5.21 6.83 10.31
CA CYS A 88 4.85 7.60 9.11
C CYS A 88 5.46 9.02 9.13
N LYS A 89 5.45 9.70 10.29
CA LYS A 89 6.08 11.01 10.43
C LYS A 89 7.60 10.95 10.25
N ALA A 90 8.25 9.96 10.85
CA ALA A 90 9.71 9.77 10.72
C ALA A 90 10.10 9.50 9.25
N ALA A 91 9.29 8.72 8.54
CA ALA A 91 9.42 8.45 7.11
C ALA A 91 8.96 9.61 6.20
N LYS A 92 8.55 10.75 6.77
CA LYS A 92 8.08 11.94 6.04
C LYS A 92 6.90 11.67 5.10
N CYS A 93 5.99 10.77 5.49
CA CYS A 93 4.73 10.61 4.79
C CYS A 93 3.96 11.94 4.77
N SER A 94 3.48 12.35 3.62
CA SER A 94 2.82 13.66 3.44
C SER A 94 1.33 13.64 3.79
N ALA A 95 0.69 12.47 3.76
CA ALA A 95 -0.71 12.31 4.10
C ALA A 95 -1.02 10.95 4.72
N LEU A 96 -2.07 10.90 5.54
CA LEU A 96 -2.71 9.68 6.00
C LEU A 96 -4.05 9.50 5.27
N VAL A 97 -4.26 8.31 4.69
CA VAL A 97 -5.49 7.94 4.00
C VAL A 97 -6.27 6.99 4.90
N LEU A 98 -7.26 7.53 5.64
CA LEU A 98 -8.02 6.76 6.62
C LEU A 98 -9.13 5.95 5.93
N THR A 99 -9.09 4.63 6.09
CA THR A 99 -10.13 3.74 5.57
C THR A 99 -11.26 3.60 6.58
N LEU A 100 -12.47 4.05 6.20
CA LEU A 100 -13.66 4.08 7.06
C LEU A 100 -14.77 3.09 6.63
N ASP A 101 -14.63 2.48 5.46
CA ASP A 101 -15.64 1.59 4.85
C ASP A 101 -15.49 0.12 5.26
N LEU A 102 -14.38 -0.25 5.92
CA LEU A 102 -14.07 -1.63 6.30
C LEU A 102 -14.26 -1.89 7.79
N GLN A 103 -15.49 -1.79 8.27
CA GLN A 103 -15.83 -2.14 9.67
C GLN A 103 -15.74 -3.64 9.94
N VAL A 104 -16.06 -4.45 8.93
CA VAL A 104 -15.97 -5.91 8.92
C VAL A 104 -15.30 -6.32 7.61
N ILE A 105 -14.43 -7.33 7.66
CA ILE A 105 -13.78 -7.85 6.46
C ILE A 105 -14.85 -8.40 5.51
N GLY A 106 -14.90 -7.85 4.30
CA GLY A 106 -15.82 -8.33 3.26
C GLY A 106 -15.54 -9.79 2.87
N GLN A 107 -16.60 -10.53 2.55
CA GLN A 107 -16.48 -11.91 2.11
C GLN A 107 -16.07 -12.01 0.63
N ARG A 108 -14.78 -12.13 0.38
CA ARG A 108 -14.26 -12.44 -0.96
C ARG A 108 -14.40 -13.94 -1.22
N HIS A 109 -15.39 -14.36 -2.02
CA HIS A 109 -15.69 -15.78 -2.24
C HIS A 109 -14.51 -16.60 -2.80
N LYS A 110 -13.64 -15.98 -3.61
CA LYS A 110 -12.44 -16.65 -4.13
C LYS A 110 -11.43 -16.93 -3.01
N ASP A 111 -11.27 -16.01 -2.06
CA ASP A 111 -10.36 -16.16 -0.92
C ASP A 111 -10.82 -17.32 -0.04
N LEU A 112 -12.13 -17.43 0.21
CA LEU A 112 -12.73 -18.55 0.95
C LEU A 112 -12.49 -19.89 0.22
N LYS A 113 -12.75 -19.95 -1.09
CA LYS A 113 -12.57 -21.16 -1.89
C LYS A 113 -11.11 -21.60 -1.98
N ASN A 114 -10.18 -20.64 -2.03
CA ASN A 114 -8.75 -20.90 -2.15
C ASN A 114 -8.07 -21.03 -0.77
N GLY A 115 -8.80 -20.85 0.34
CA GLY A 115 -8.24 -20.87 1.69
C GLY A 115 -7.17 -19.79 1.90
N LEU A 116 -7.32 -18.62 1.27
CA LEU A 116 -6.38 -17.52 1.43
C LEU A 116 -6.38 -17.04 2.87
N THR A 117 -5.20 -17.02 3.48
CA THR A 117 -4.95 -16.60 4.85
C THR A 117 -3.88 -15.52 4.88
N ALA A 118 -3.86 -14.70 5.93
CA ALA A 118 -2.77 -13.77 6.21
C ALA A 118 -2.17 -14.15 7.59
N PRO A 119 -0.94 -14.69 7.66
CA PRO A 119 -0.01 -14.96 6.55
C PRO A 119 -0.49 -16.13 5.65
N PRO A 120 -0.09 -16.17 4.36
CA PRO A 120 -0.52 -17.20 3.43
C PRO A 120 -0.08 -18.59 3.87
N ARG A 121 -1.04 -19.52 3.98
CA ARG A 121 -0.76 -20.95 4.15
C ARG A 121 -0.91 -21.66 2.80
N PRO A 122 0.19 -22.02 2.13
CA PRO A 122 0.11 -22.73 0.87
C PRO A 122 -0.48 -24.13 1.10
N THR A 123 -1.63 -24.39 0.48
CA THR A 123 -2.19 -25.74 0.41
C THR A 123 -1.62 -26.46 -0.82
N MET A 124 -1.59 -27.79 -0.82
CA MET A 124 -1.13 -28.57 -1.99
C MET A 124 -1.87 -28.19 -3.28
N ARG A 125 -3.16 -27.86 -3.17
CA ARG A 125 -3.97 -27.40 -4.29
C ARG A 125 -3.52 -26.03 -4.82
N ASN A 126 -3.19 -25.10 -3.92
CA ASN A 126 -2.71 -23.77 -4.30
C ASN A 126 -1.31 -23.85 -4.93
N LEU A 127 -0.42 -24.68 -4.38
CA LEU A 127 0.92 -24.89 -4.93
C LEU A 127 0.86 -25.46 -6.35
N LEU A 128 0.05 -26.50 -6.57
CA LEU A 128 -0.13 -27.06 -7.91
C LEU A 128 -0.70 -26.01 -8.88
N ASN A 129 -1.66 -25.20 -8.43
CA ASN A 129 -2.24 -24.14 -9.26
C ASN A 129 -1.20 -23.09 -9.68
N LEU A 130 -0.37 -22.65 -8.73
CA LEU A 130 0.70 -21.67 -8.96
C LEU A 130 1.82 -22.19 -9.86
N MET A 131 2.13 -23.48 -9.83
CA MET A 131 3.16 -24.06 -10.71
C MET A 131 2.68 -24.25 -12.16
N THR A 132 1.37 -24.29 -12.38
CA THR A 132 0.77 -24.58 -13.70
C THR A 132 0.33 -23.31 -14.46
N LYS A 133 0.57 -22.13 -13.90
CA LYS A 133 0.18 -20.83 -14.46
C LYS A 133 1.34 -19.86 -14.38
#